data_AF-A0A377Z4M3-F1
#
_entry.id   AF-A0A377Z4M3-F1
#
_cell.length_a   1.000
_cell.length_b   1.000
_cell.length_c   1.000
_cell.angle_alpha   90.00
_cell.angle_beta   90.00
_cell.angle_gamma   90.00
#
_symmetry.space_group_name_H-M   'P 1'
#
loop_
_entity.id
_entity.type
_entity.pdbx_description
1 polymer ?
#
loop_
_entity_poly.entity_id
_entity_poly.type
_entity_poly.pdbx_seq_one_letter_code
_entity_poly.pdbx_strand_id
1 'polypeptide(L)'
;MKQVCVLGNGQLGRMLRQAGEPLGIAVWPVGLEADPEAVPFQQSVITAEIERWPETALTRELARHPAFVNRDVFPIIADRLTQKQLFDKLGLATAPWQLLADKSEWPAVFAALANWRSLSVALAVTTAAASGVCGKTRSISYRPITTASASSSRGLTSPARYRWWRPRS
;
A
#
# COMPACT_ATOMS: atom_id res chain seq x y z
N MET A 1 -33.00 -6.38 -15.20
CA MET A 1 -32.24 -6.94 -14.06
C MET A 1 -31.17 -5.95 -13.64
N LYS A 2 -30.84 -5.87 -12.35
CA LYS A 2 -29.73 -5.04 -11.88
C LYS A 2 -28.41 -5.77 -12.17
N GLN A 3 -27.44 -5.07 -12.77
CA GLN A 3 -26.15 -5.65 -13.13
C GLN A 3 -25.01 -4.91 -12.44
N VAL A 4 -24.01 -5.67 -12.00
CA VAL A 4 -22.79 -5.14 -11.37
C VAL A 4 -21.58 -5.73 -12.08
N CYS A 5 -20.69 -4.87 -12.57
CA CYS A 5 -19.39 -5.26 -13.11
C CYS A 5 -18.34 -5.06 -12.00
N VAL A 6 -17.53 -6.10 -11.75
CA VAL A 6 -16.46 -6.08 -10.75
C VAL A 6 -15.13 -6.19 -11.46
N LEU A 7 -14.32 -5.14 -11.40
CA LEU A 7 -12.95 -5.17 -11.92
C LEU A 7 -12.07 -6.04 -11.01
N GLY A 8 -11.57 -7.13 -11.59
CA GLY A 8 -10.84 -8.21 -10.94
C GLY A 8 -11.56 -9.56 -11.07
N ASN A 9 -10.79 -10.64 -11.14
CA ASN A 9 -11.29 -12.01 -11.33
C ASN A 9 -10.79 -12.98 -10.23
N GLY A 10 -10.60 -12.45 -9.03
CA GLY A 10 -10.20 -13.15 -7.83
C GLY A 10 -11.36 -13.74 -7.05
N GLN A 11 -11.06 -14.12 -5.80
CA GLN A 11 -12.04 -14.73 -4.90
C GLN A 11 -13.13 -13.76 -4.44
N LEU A 12 -12.82 -12.46 -4.30
CA LEU A 12 -13.76 -11.48 -3.77
C LEU A 12 -14.89 -11.21 -4.77
N GLY A 13 -14.59 -11.07 -6.06
CA GLY A 13 -15.56 -10.95 -7.13
C GLY A 13 -16.43 -12.20 -7.25
N ARG A 14 -15.86 -13.40 -7.06
CA ARG A 14 -16.63 -14.65 -7.03
C ARG A 14 -17.61 -14.70 -5.85
N MET A 15 -17.18 -14.27 -4.66
CA MET A 15 -18.04 -14.17 -3.48
C MET A 15 -19.16 -13.15 -3.68
N LEU A 16 -18.85 -11.98 -4.28
CA LEU A 16 -19.86 -10.98 -4.62
C LEU A 16 -20.89 -11.53 -5.62
N ARG A 17 -20.46 -12.32 -6.59
CA ARG A 17 -21.37 -12.99 -7.52
C ARG A 17 -22.30 -13.99 -6.83
N GLN A 18 -21.77 -14.81 -5.94
CA GLN A 18 -22.57 -15.74 -5.13
C GLN A 18 -23.57 -14.99 -4.24
N ALA A 19 -23.18 -13.85 -3.67
CA ALA A 19 -24.08 -13.03 -2.85
C ALA A 19 -25.18 -12.32 -3.68
N GLY A 20 -24.88 -11.95 -4.93
CA GLY A 20 -25.83 -11.28 -5.82
C GLY A 20 -26.90 -12.20 -6.41
N GLU A 21 -26.58 -13.46 -6.64
CA GLU A 21 -27.48 -14.46 -7.24
C GLU A 21 -28.84 -14.59 -6.52
N PRO A 22 -28.92 -14.82 -5.19
CA PRO A 22 -30.20 -14.90 -4.49
C PRO A 22 -30.95 -13.56 -4.43
N LEU A 23 -30.26 -12.43 -4.70
CA LEU A 23 -30.86 -11.09 -4.75
C LEU A 23 -31.36 -10.71 -6.16
N GLY A 24 -31.20 -11.60 -7.16
CA GLY A 24 -31.51 -11.28 -8.56
C GLY A 24 -30.60 -10.21 -9.16
N ILE A 25 -29.36 -10.10 -8.66
CA ILE A 25 -28.33 -9.18 -9.16
C ILE A 25 -27.32 -9.99 -9.95
N ALA A 26 -27.20 -9.69 -11.25
CA ALA A 26 -26.17 -10.31 -12.09
C ALA A 26 -24.82 -9.62 -11.83
N VAL A 27 -23.85 -10.36 -11.31
CA VAL A 27 -22.51 -9.85 -11.03
C VAL A 27 -21.50 -10.48 -11.98
N TRP A 28 -20.70 -9.63 -12.61
CA TRP A 28 -19.70 -9.99 -13.60
C TRP A 28 -18.29 -9.66 -13.07
N PRO A 29 -17.56 -10.62 -12.51
CA PRO A 29 -16.12 -10.47 -12.24
C PRO A 29 -15.36 -10.47 -13.57
N VAL A 30 -14.47 -9.49 -13.76
CA VAL A 30 -13.81 -9.24 -15.05
C VAL A 30 -12.31 -9.14 -14.86
N GLY A 31 -11.56 -9.91 -15.64
CA GLY A 31 -10.10 -9.83 -15.67
C GLY A 31 -9.60 -8.54 -16.30
N LEU A 32 -8.39 -8.10 -15.93
CA LEU A 32 -7.77 -6.87 -16.44
C LEU A 32 -7.58 -6.85 -17.96
N GLU A 33 -7.35 -8.03 -18.54
CA GLU A 33 -7.10 -8.27 -19.97
C GLU A 33 -8.38 -8.71 -20.72
N ALA A 34 -9.55 -8.62 -20.10
CA ALA A 34 -10.79 -8.95 -20.79
C ALA A 34 -11.07 -7.95 -21.90
N ASP A 35 -11.60 -8.46 -23.02
CA ASP A 35 -12.07 -7.63 -24.12
C ASP A 35 -13.22 -6.72 -23.63
N PRO A 36 -13.11 -5.38 -23.76
CA PRO A 36 -14.18 -4.45 -23.40
C PRO A 36 -15.52 -4.77 -24.07
N GLU A 37 -15.52 -5.30 -25.29
CA GLU A 37 -16.77 -5.63 -26.01
C GLU A 37 -17.51 -6.82 -25.40
N ALA A 38 -16.80 -7.70 -24.71
CA ALA A 38 -17.38 -8.88 -24.05
C ALA A 38 -17.94 -8.57 -22.64
N VAL A 39 -17.76 -7.34 -22.14
CA VAL A 39 -18.09 -6.97 -20.76
C VAL A 39 -19.28 -6.02 -20.75
N PRO A 40 -20.39 -6.35 -20.06
CA PRO A 40 -21.61 -5.53 -20.07
C PRO A 40 -21.53 -4.29 -19.16
N PHE A 41 -20.42 -3.56 -19.16
CA PHE A 41 -20.19 -2.45 -18.21
C PHE A 41 -21.02 -1.19 -18.50
N GLN A 42 -21.41 -0.96 -19.76
CA GLN A 42 -22.20 0.22 -20.18
C GLN A 42 -23.58 0.28 -19.53
N GLN A 43 -24.13 -0.86 -19.14
CA GLN A 43 -25.44 -1.02 -18.51
C GLN A 43 -25.36 -1.54 -17.08
N SER A 44 -24.17 -1.48 -16.47
CA SER A 44 -23.89 -2.00 -15.13
C SER A 44 -23.43 -0.90 -14.19
N VAL A 45 -23.64 -1.12 -12.89
CA VAL A 45 -22.87 -0.42 -11.85
C VAL A 45 -21.47 -1.04 -11.81
N ILE A 46 -20.43 -0.23 -11.79
CA ILE A 46 -19.05 -0.73 -11.81
C ILE A 46 -18.42 -0.54 -10.43
N THR A 47 -17.75 -1.58 -9.95
CA THR A 47 -16.93 -1.59 -8.73
C THR A 47 -15.65 -2.38 -9.00
N ALA A 48 -14.75 -2.47 -8.02
CA ALA A 48 -13.52 -3.24 -8.11
C ALA A 48 -13.29 -4.07 -6.86
N GLU A 49 -12.67 -5.25 -7.02
CA GLU A 49 -12.17 -6.06 -5.88
C GLU A 49 -10.70 -5.77 -5.55
N ILE A 50 -10.00 -5.05 -6.42
CA ILE A 50 -8.59 -4.68 -6.28
C ILE A 50 -8.47 -3.16 -6.14
N GLU A 51 -7.46 -2.71 -5.40
CA GLU A 51 -7.27 -1.28 -5.10
C GLU A 51 -6.53 -0.55 -6.23
N ARG A 52 -5.78 -1.28 -7.07
CA ARG A 52 -5.02 -0.74 -8.20
C ARG A 52 -4.98 -1.74 -9.35
N TRP A 53 -4.91 -1.21 -10.56
CA TRP A 53 -4.77 -1.95 -11.81
C TRP A 53 -3.81 -1.21 -12.76
N PRO A 54 -3.16 -1.93 -13.71
CA PRO A 54 -2.44 -1.31 -14.82
C PRO A 54 -3.42 -0.67 -15.80
N GLU A 55 -2.90 0.18 -16.69
CA GLU A 55 -3.69 0.70 -17.80
C GLU A 55 -3.76 -0.34 -18.92
N THR A 56 -4.97 -0.78 -19.23
CA THR A 56 -5.34 -1.76 -20.25
C THR A 56 -6.50 -1.19 -21.08
N ALA A 57 -6.86 -1.86 -22.18
CA ALA A 57 -8.00 -1.43 -22.99
C ALA A 57 -9.29 -1.30 -22.14
N LEU A 58 -9.60 -2.32 -21.33
CA LEU A 58 -10.75 -2.32 -20.44
C LEU A 58 -10.66 -1.24 -19.36
N THR A 59 -9.56 -1.20 -18.61
CA THR A 59 -9.46 -0.31 -17.45
C THR A 59 -9.48 1.16 -17.86
N ARG A 60 -9.03 1.50 -19.07
CA ARG A 60 -9.15 2.85 -19.64
C ARG A 60 -10.60 3.24 -19.90
N GLU A 61 -11.42 2.32 -20.41
CA GLU A 61 -12.86 2.55 -20.59
C GLU A 61 -13.57 2.69 -19.24
N LEU A 62 -13.30 1.77 -18.30
CA LEU A 62 -13.91 1.81 -16.96
C LEU A 62 -13.53 3.10 -16.21
N ALA A 63 -12.26 3.54 -16.28
CA ALA A 63 -11.79 4.77 -15.63
C ALA A 63 -12.52 6.04 -16.12
N ARG A 64 -13.14 6.03 -17.30
CA ARG A 64 -13.93 7.18 -17.77
C ARG A 64 -15.42 7.03 -17.49
N HIS A 65 -15.85 5.84 -17.07
CA HIS A 65 -17.25 5.50 -16.97
C HIS A 65 -17.90 6.15 -15.72
N PRO A 66 -19.02 6.89 -15.87
CA PRO A 66 -19.68 7.57 -14.75
C PRO A 66 -20.30 6.60 -13.74
N ALA A 67 -20.63 5.37 -14.15
CA ALA A 67 -21.16 4.34 -13.25
C ALA A 67 -20.07 3.64 -12.40
N PHE A 68 -18.80 4.05 -12.51
CA PHE A 68 -17.73 3.52 -11.66
C PHE A 68 -17.76 4.18 -10.28
N VAL A 69 -18.38 3.47 -9.34
CA VAL A 69 -18.52 3.88 -7.96
C VAL A 69 -17.14 3.99 -7.30
N ASN A 70 -16.90 5.11 -6.61
CA ASN A 70 -15.65 5.41 -5.90
C ASN A 70 -14.39 5.45 -6.78
N ARG A 71 -14.54 5.62 -8.11
CA ARG A 71 -13.42 5.69 -9.05
C ARG A 71 -12.30 6.62 -8.56
N ASP A 72 -12.66 7.83 -8.14
CA ASP A 72 -11.69 8.87 -7.75
C ASP A 72 -11.13 8.67 -6.33
N VAL A 73 -11.67 7.70 -5.59
CA VAL A 73 -11.20 7.32 -4.24
C VAL A 73 -10.08 6.29 -4.31
N PHE A 74 -10.11 5.37 -5.28
CA PHE A 74 -9.08 4.33 -5.42
C PHE A 74 -7.64 4.89 -5.43
N PRO A 75 -7.32 5.97 -6.18
CA PRO A 75 -5.98 6.56 -6.16
C PRO A 75 -5.53 7.06 -4.77
N ILE A 76 -6.47 7.50 -3.93
CA ILE A 76 -6.19 8.00 -2.58
C ILE A 76 -5.88 6.85 -1.62
N ILE A 77 -6.58 5.71 -1.75
CA ILE A 77 -6.43 4.59 -0.83
C ILE A 77 -5.31 3.62 -1.27
N ALA A 78 -5.04 3.53 -2.58
CA ALA A 78 -4.03 2.63 -3.14
C ALA A 78 -2.58 3.05 -2.83
N ASP A 79 -2.33 4.34 -2.58
CA ASP A 79 -1.04 4.86 -2.15
C ASP A 79 -1.03 5.06 -0.64
N ARG A 80 -0.09 4.40 0.04
CA ARG A 80 0.01 4.46 1.51
C ARG A 80 0.34 5.85 2.04
N LEU A 81 1.05 6.66 1.26
CA LEU A 81 1.36 8.05 1.62
C LEU A 81 0.07 8.87 1.68
N THR A 82 -0.70 8.89 0.61
CA THR A 82 -1.96 9.66 0.54
C THR A 82 -3.02 9.10 1.49
N GLN A 83 -3.06 7.78 1.69
CA GLN A 83 -3.91 7.13 2.69
C GLN A 83 -3.55 7.57 4.12
N LYS A 84 -2.26 7.63 4.45
CA LYS A 84 -1.81 8.10 5.77
C LYS A 84 -2.08 9.59 5.99
N GLN A 85 -1.85 10.41 4.96
CA GLN A 85 -2.24 11.83 4.98
C GLN A 85 -3.75 12.02 5.16
N LEU A 86 -4.58 11.14 4.60
CA LEU A 86 -6.03 11.15 4.83
C LEU A 86 -6.37 10.90 6.30
N PHE A 87 -5.70 9.95 6.97
CA PHE A 87 -5.90 9.74 8.41
C PHE A 87 -5.51 10.96 9.24
N ASP A 88 -4.38 11.59 8.93
CA ASP A 88 -3.94 12.81 9.62
C ASP A 88 -4.95 13.94 9.42
N LYS A 89 -5.45 14.14 8.19
CA LYS A 89 -6.46 15.16 7.88
C LYS A 89 -7.77 14.94 8.63
N LEU A 90 -8.15 13.68 8.86
CA LEU A 90 -9.36 13.31 9.59
C LEU A 90 -9.16 13.25 11.11
N GLY A 91 -7.94 13.45 11.60
CA GLY A 91 -7.62 13.32 13.03
C GLY A 91 -7.78 11.89 13.57
N LEU A 92 -7.64 10.88 12.71
CA LEU A 92 -7.77 9.47 13.09
C LEU A 92 -6.46 8.96 13.69
N ALA A 93 -6.54 8.27 14.83
CA ALA A 93 -5.38 7.68 15.47
C ALA A 93 -4.72 6.63 14.55
N THR A 94 -3.44 6.82 14.24
CA THR A 94 -2.64 5.89 13.46
C THR A 94 -1.23 5.81 14.01
N ALA A 95 -0.49 4.74 13.68
CA ALA A 95 0.91 4.62 14.09
C ALA A 95 1.74 5.79 13.51
N PRO A 96 2.64 6.40 14.31
CA PRO A 96 3.53 7.46 13.85
C PRO A 96 4.29 7.04 12.60
N TRP A 97 4.35 7.93 11.62
CA TRP A 97 4.85 7.62 10.29
C TRP A 97 5.54 8.85 9.69
N GLN A 98 6.41 8.61 8.72
CA GLN A 98 6.94 9.66 7.84
C GLN A 98 7.31 9.06 6.48
N LEU A 99 7.37 9.89 5.45
CA LEU A 99 7.90 9.49 4.16
C LEU A 99 9.41 9.25 4.29
N LEU A 100 9.89 8.16 3.71
CA LEU A 100 11.31 7.89 3.55
C LEU A 100 11.63 8.00 2.06
N ALA A 101 12.17 9.14 1.64
CA ALA A 101 12.51 9.40 0.24
C ALA A 101 13.92 8.92 -0.11
N ASP A 102 14.86 9.04 0.84
CA ASP A 102 16.24 8.64 0.64
C ASP A 102 16.81 7.85 1.82
N LYS A 103 17.82 7.02 1.54
CA LYS A 103 18.50 6.22 2.55
C LYS A 103 19.23 7.10 3.60
N SER A 104 19.67 8.30 3.24
CA SER A 104 20.34 9.21 4.17
C SER A 104 19.44 9.68 5.32
N GLU A 105 18.12 9.57 5.19
CA GLU A 105 17.13 10.01 6.20
C GLU A 105 17.01 9.05 7.38
N TRP A 106 17.52 7.81 7.26
CA TRP A 106 17.41 6.79 8.30
C TRP A 106 17.76 7.26 9.72
N PRO A 107 18.89 7.97 9.97
CA PRO A 107 19.24 8.43 11.31
C PRO A 107 18.20 9.37 11.91
N ALA A 108 17.69 10.31 11.12
CA ALA A 108 16.63 11.23 11.55
C ALA A 108 15.31 10.48 11.78
N VAL A 109 15.01 9.49 10.92
CA VAL A 109 13.80 8.68 11.02
C VAL A 109 13.77 7.86 12.31
N PHE A 110 14.89 7.22 12.65
CA PHE A 110 15.03 6.54 13.93
C PHE A 110 14.91 7.53 15.09
N ALA A 111 15.57 8.69 15.05
CA ALA A 111 15.46 9.67 16.14
C ALA A 111 14.03 10.17 16.40
N ALA A 112 13.22 10.31 15.35
CA ALA A 112 11.85 10.83 15.43
C ALA A 112 10.81 9.75 15.82
N LEU A 113 10.93 8.53 15.27
CA LEU A 113 9.93 7.47 15.46
C LEU A 113 10.32 6.45 16.54
N ALA A 114 11.60 6.32 16.85
CA ALA A 114 12.06 5.51 17.96
C ALA A 114 11.84 6.28 19.25
N ASN A 115 10.88 5.85 20.06
CA ASN A 115 10.82 6.29 21.43
C ASN A 115 12.08 5.76 22.13
N TRP A 116 12.97 6.66 22.59
CA TRP A 116 14.29 6.35 23.17
C TRP A 116 14.25 5.44 24.43
N ARG A 117 13.07 5.00 24.85
CA ARG A 117 12.82 4.25 26.08
C ARG A 117 12.97 2.73 25.96
N SER A 118 13.10 2.18 24.74
CA SER A 118 13.30 0.74 24.54
C SER A 118 14.65 0.42 23.90
N LEU A 119 15.37 -0.54 24.48
CA LEU A 119 16.69 -1.05 24.05
C LEU A 119 16.70 -1.66 22.63
N SER A 120 15.55 -1.76 21.97
CA SER A 120 15.41 -2.23 20.59
C SER A 120 14.17 -1.58 19.97
N VAL A 121 14.37 -0.87 18.86
CA VAL A 121 13.29 -0.31 18.05
C VAL A 121 13.30 -0.96 16.68
N ALA A 122 12.12 -1.44 16.28
CA ALA A 122 11.84 -1.99 14.96
C ALA A 122 10.93 -1.01 14.22
N LEU A 123 11.35 -0.58 13.02
CA LEU A 123 10.54 0.22 12.12
C LEU A 123 10.00 -0.66 11.01
N ALA A 124 8.69 -0.57 10.76
CA ALA A 124 8.06 -1.20 9.61
C ALA A 124 8.19 -0.27 8.39
N VAL A 125 8.88 -0.74 7.36
CA VAL A 125 9.08 -0.02 6.11
C VAL A 125 8.18 -0.63 5.07
N THR A 126 7.33 0.21 4.47
CA THR A 126 6.39 -0.19 3.44
C THR A 126 6.59 0.70 2.22
N THR A 127 6.47 0.12 1.03
CA THR A 127 6.54 0.90 -0.21
C THR A 127 5.36 1.84 -0.28
N ALA A 128 5.61 3.15 -0.41
CA ALA A 128 4.58 4.15 -0.70
C ALA A 128 3.93 3.85 -2.06
N ALA A 129 4.74 3.44 -3.05
CA ALA A 129 4.27 3.15 -4.40
C ALA A 129 3.43 1.86 -4.49
N ALA A 130 2.34 1.97 -5.24
CA ALA A 130 1.21 1.06 -5.30
C ALA A 130 1.47 -0.26 -6.09
N SER A 131 2.60 -0.94 -5.88
CA SER A 131 2.97 -2.20 -6.55
C SER A 131 2.84 -3.43 -5.66
N GLY A 132 2.14 -3.33 -4.53
CA GLY A 132 2.01 -4.42 -3.58
C GLY A 132 0.56 -4.68 -3.19
N VAL A 133 0.04 -5.85 -3.53
CA VAL A 133 -0.90 -6.56 -2.65
C VAL A 133 -0.22 -6.65 -1.28
N CYS A 134 -0.98 -6.40 -0.21
CA CYS A 134 -0.54 -6.48 1.19
C CYS A 134 0.62 -7.48 1.39
N GLY A 135 1.87 -7.02 1.56
CA GLY A 135 2.97 -7.99 1.71
C GLY A 135 4.42 -7.54 1.66
N LYS A 136 4.80 -6.42 1.00
CA LYS A 136 6.21 -5.97 1.01
C LYS A 136 6.52 -5.02 2.18
N THR A 137 6.12 -5.43 3.38
CA THR A 137 6.54 -4.75 4.61
C THR A 137 7.77 -5.43 5.16
N ARG A 138 8.83 -4.66 5.44
CA ARG A 138 10.05 -5.17 6.07
C ARG A 138 10.24 -4.51 7.42
N SER A 139 10.61 -5.30 8.42
CA SER A 139 11.01 -4.80 9.72
C SER A 139 12.51 -4.50 9.70
N ILE A 140 12.90 -3.29 10.06
CA ILE A 140 14.30 -2.89 10.23
C ILE A 140 14.53 -2.60 11.71
N SER A 141 15.41 -3.38 12.33
CA SER A 141 15.83 -3.16 13.71
C SER A 141 17.09 -2.31 13.77
N TYR A 142 17.09 -1.29 14.61
CA TYR A 142 18.29 -0.51 14.94
C TYR A 142 18.80 -0.87 16.33
N ARG A 143 20.10 -1.10 16.45
CA ARG A 143 20.82 -1.15 17.72
C ARG A 143 21.83 0.00 17.74
N PRO A 144 21.66 1.01 18.60
CA PRO A 144 22.70 2.01 18.78
C PRO A 144 23.95 1.29 19.33
N ILE A 145 25.10 1.55 18.72
CA ILE A 145 26.39 1.16 19.32
C ILE A 145 26.54 2.07 20.54
N THR A 146 26.31 1.54 21.74
CA THR A 146 26.75 2.20 22.96
C THR A 146 28.27 2.20 22.95
N THR A 147 28.88 3.32 22.57
CA THR A 147 30.28 3.57 22.93
C THR A 147 30.32 3.74 24.44
N ALA A 148 30.58 2.64 25.15
CA ALA A 148 31.01 2.72 26.54
C ALA A 148 32.28 3.58 26.55
N SER A 149 32.23 4.71 27.24
CA SER A 149 33.38 5.55 27.51
C SER A 149 34.35 4.78 28.41
N ALA A 150 35.21 3.96 27.82
CA ALA A 150 36.44 3.52 28.46
C ALA A 150 37.49 4.59 28.19
N SER A 151 37.84 5.33 29.25
CA SER A 151 39.00 6.21 29.33
C SER A 151 40.25 5.50 28.80
N SER A 152 40.67 5.83 27.58
CA SER A 152 41.98 5.44 27.05
C SER A 152 42.23 6.21 25.76
N SER A 153 43.24 7.07 25.82
CA SER A 153 43.79 7.85 24.72
C SER A 153 44.13 6.99 23.50
N ARG A 154 43.34 7.10 22.43
CA ARG A 154 43.78 7.06 21.02
C ARG A 154 42.60 7.39 20.11
N GLY A 155 42.81 8.35 19.21
CA GLY A 155 41.77 8.92 18.35
C GLY A 155 40.99 7.87 17.57
N LEU A 156 39.66 7.95 17.64
CA LEU A 156 38.73 7.08 16.94
C LEU A 156 37.69 7.94 16.22
N THR A 157 37.94 8.22 14.94
CA THR A 157 36.87 8.48 13.97
C THR A 157 36.39 7.13 13.46
N SER A 158 35.35 6.55 14.06
CA SER A 158 34.69 5.35 13.52
C SER A 158 33.23 5.66 13.21
N PRO A 159 32.80 5.62 11.93
CA PRO A 159 31.41 5.86 11.59
C PRO A 159 30.56 4.64 11.97
N ALA A 160 29.33 4.90 12.41
CA ALA A 160 28.33 3.89 12.76
C ALA A 160 28.29 2.74 11.74
N ARG A 161 28.51 1.50 12.21
CA ARG A 161 28.37 0.31 11.38
C ARG A 161 26.90 -0.05 11.23
N TYR A 162 26.29 0.45 10.17
CA TYR A 162 25.01 -0.04 9.69
C TYR A 162 25.20 -1.44 9.09
N ARG A 163 24.47 -2.45 9.58
CA ARG A 163 24.41 -3.75 8.89
C ARG A 163 23.45 -3.61 7.70
N TRP A 164 23.97 -3.09 6.59
CA TRP A 164 23.22 -2.98 5.35
C TRP A 164 23.05 -4.36 4.73
N TRP A 165 21.82 -4.71 4.38
CA TRP A 165 21.53 -5.92 3.62
C TRP A 165 21.54 -5.61 2.12
N ARG A 166 22.25 -6.44 1.33
CA ARG A 166 22.26 -6.39 -0.13
C ARG A 166 21.01 -7.11 -0.67
N PRO A 167 20.30 -6.56 -1.68
CA PRO A 167 19.26 -7.31 -2.36
C PRO A 167 19.86 -8.58 -2.98
N ARG A 168 19.24 -9.75 -2.74
CA ARG A 168 19.45 -10.89 -3.63
C ARG A 168 18.79 -10.53 -4.95
N SER A 169 19.60 -10.55 -6.01
CA SER A 169 19.20 -10.53 -7.42
C SER A 169 18.21 -11.64 -7.73
#